data_AF-A0A928K428-F1
#
_entry.id   AF-A0A928K428-F1
#
_cell.length_a   1.000
_cell.length_b   1.000
_cell.length_c   1.000
_cell.angle_alpha   90.00
_cell.angle_beta   90.00
_cell.angle_gamma   90.00
#
_symmetry.space_group_name_H-M   'P 1'
#
loop_
_entity.id
_entity.type
_entity.pdbx_description
1 polymer ?
#
loop_
_entity_poly.entity_id
_entity_poly.type
_entity_poly.pdbx_seq_one_letter_code
_entity_poly.pdbx_strand_id
1 'polypeptide(L)'
;MIRLTCEACGANEIEEIGNIFQCTYCGSRYWLSADNSVAKKKLTDTEIVSIIEESKRLHEEGKYAQELDILIKALENDEENPSIIVKLGRCYRCLNLPNKAMECYKRTLELNPYEGTAYTNMGTIHLLRQNYIEAAKCYEQGLSLIDKADFDYWVANANYAVAVARLGNPQKAEEMIRESESRGYKNGQAVRKMAGIEKRSWFSKIWSAFNIHS
;
A
#
# COMPACT_ATOMS: atom_id res chain seq x y z
N MET A 1 -5.02 -5.80 -44.44
CA MET A 1 -4.10 -6.63 -43.61
C MET A 1 -3.27 -5.65 -42.80
N ILE A 2 -3.58 -5.47 -41.51
CA ILE A 2 -2.78 -4.62 -40.63
C ILE A 2 -1.42 -5.30 -40.53
N ARG A 3 -0.35 -4.67 -41.02
CA ARG A 3 1.01 -5.14 -40.74
C ARG A 3 1.30 -4.76 -39.30
N LEU A 4 1.09 -5.70 -38.39
CA LEU A 4 1.44 -5.51 -36.99
C LEU A 4 2.95 -5.72 -36.87
N THR A 5 3.67 -4.64 -36.59
CA THR A 5 5.08 -4.71 -36.23
C THR A 5 5.17 -4.79 -34.71
N CYS A 6 5.96 -5.74 -34.21
CA CYS A 6 6.20 -5.91 -32.78
C CYS A 6 6.89 -4.65 -32.24
N GLU A 7 6.22 -3.91 -31.36
CA GLU A 7 6.79 -2.69 -30.76
C GLU A 7 8.05 -2.99 -29.92
N ALA A 8 8.15 -4.19 -29.36
CA ALA A 8 9.28 -4.59 -28.53
C ALA A 8 10.57 -4.87 -29.34
N CYS A 9 10.48 -5.41 -30.56
CA CYS A 9 11.66 -5.86 -31.30
C CYS A 9 11.70 -5.48 -32.78
N GLY A 10 10.66 -4.83 -33.31
CA GLY A 10 10.56 -4.45 -34.72
C GLY A 10 10.28 -5.62 -35.69
N ALA A 11 10.11 -6.85 -35.19
CA ALA A 11 9.78 -7.99 -36.02
C ALA A 11 8.34 -7.87 -36.56
N ASN A 12 8.12 -8.32 -37.79
CA ASN A 12 6.81 -8.29 -38.45
C ASN A 12 6.05 -9.62 -38.29
N GLU A 13 6.60 -10.55 -37.53
CA GLU A 13 6.10 -11.91 -37.37
C GLU A 13 5.33 -11.97 -36.04
N ILE A 14 4.01 -11.85 -36.16
CA ILE A 14 3.07 -11.91 -35.05
C ILE A 14 2.02 -12.96 -35.40
N GLU A 15 1.91 -13.99 -34.56
CA GLU A 15 0.88 -15.04 -34.65
C GLU A 15 -0.36 -14.65 -33.85
N GLU A 16 -1.53 -15.01 -34.36
CA GLU A 16 -2.80 -14.86 -33.64
C GLU A 16 -3.17 -16.21 -32.99
N ILE A 17 -3.26 -16.22 -31.66
CA ILE A 17 -3.69 -17.38 -30.86
C ILE A 17 -4.95 -16.98 -30.11
N GLY A 18 -6.11 -17.23 -30.71
CA GLY A 18 -7.40 -16.79 -30.16
C GLY A 18 -7.48 -15.27 -30.13
N ASN A 19 -7.58 -14.67 -28.95
CA ASN A 19 -7.64 -13.20 -28.76
C ASN A 19 -6.28 -12.57 -28.46
N ILE A 20 -5.17 -13.31 -28.64
CA ILE A 20 -3.82 -12.90 -28.30
C ILE A 20 -2.99 -12.81 -29.58
N PHE A 21 -2.26 -11.71 -29.75
CA PHE A 21 -1.26 -11.53 -30.79
C PHE A 21 0.12 -11.74 -30.19
N GLN A 22 0.82 -12.80 -30.55
CA GLN A 22 2.13 -13.13 -30.00
C GLN A 22 3.23 -12.92 -31.06
N CYS A 23 4.26 -12.15 -30.76
CA CYS A 23 5.44 -12.07 -31.60
C CYS A 23 6.18 -13.41 -31.57
N THR A 24 6.35 -14.05 -32.73
CA THR A 24 7.04 -15.35 -32.84
C THR A 24 8.54 -15.23 -32.60
N TYR A 25 9.10 -14.02 -32.75
CA TYR A 25 10.53 -13.76 -32.55
C TYR A 25 10.91 -13.57 -31.08
N CYS A 26 10.21 -12.67 -30.37
CA CYS A 26 10.55 -12.32 -28.97
C CYS A 26 9.55 -12.84 -27.93
N GLY A 27 8.43 -13.43 -28.36
CA GLY A 27 7.38 -13.93 -27.46
C GLY A 27 6.47 -12.87 -26.85
N SER A 28 6.65 -11.58 -27.17
CA SER A 28 5.79 -10.50 -26.66
C SER A 28 4.35 -10.71 -27.09
N ARG A 29 3.41 -10.59 -26.14
CA ARG A 29 1.97 -10.77 -26.38
C ARG A 29 1.26 -9.43 -26.33
N TYR A 30 0.34 -9.25 -27.26
CA TYR A 30 -0.52 -8.08 -27.41
C TYR A 30 -1.98 -8.53 -27.42
N TRP A 31 -2.87 -7.65 -27.00
CA TRP A 31 -4.31 -7.87 -27.02
C TRP A 31 -4.94 -6.82 -27.95
N LEU A 32 -6.11 -7.07 -28.52
CA LEU A 32 -6.85 -5.99 -29.19
C LEU A 32 -7.77 -5.34 -28.16
N SER A 33 -7.63 -4.02 -27.99
CA SER A 33 -8.66 -3.22 -27.32
C SER A 33 -9.90 -3.09 -28.21
N ALA A 34 -11.03 -2.66 -27.63
CA ALA A 34 -12.31 -2.54 -28.34
C ALA A 34 -12.28 -1.59 -29.56
N ASP A 35 -11.23 -0.78 -29.71
CA ASP A 35 -10.98 0.15 -30.82
C ASP A 35 -9.91 -0.34 -31.82
N ASN A 36 -9.53 -1.62 -31.77
CA ASN A 36 -8.52 -2.24 -32.65
C ASN A 36 -7.10 -1.64 -32.55
N SER A 37 -6.75 -1.01 -31.43
CA SER A 37 -5.37 -0.65 -31.13
C SER A 37 -4.59 -1.84 -30.54
N VAL A 38 -3.27 -1.90 -30.78
CA VAL A 38 -2.39 -2.94 -30.24
C VAL A 38 -2.24 -2.71 -28.73
N ALA A 39 -2.97 -3.47 -27.93
CA ALA A 39 -2.91 -3.36 -26.49
C ALA A 39 -1.65 -4.06 -25.95
N LYS A 40 -0.75 -3.20 -25.47
CA LYS A 40 0.16 -3.31 -24.31
C LYS A 40 0.48 -4.72 -23.77
N LYS A 41 1.79 -4.97 -23.64
CA LYS A 41 2.38 -6.22 -23.13
C LYS A 41 2.03 -6.44 -21.66
N LYS A 42 1.25 -7.48 -21.35
CA LYS A 42 1.03 -7.90 -19.96
C LYS A 42 2.35 -8.36 -19.31
N LEU A 43 2.64 -7.85 -18.12
CA LEU A 43 3.86 -8.19 -17.37
C LEU A 43 3.85 -9.65 -16.94
N THR A 44 5.02 -10.28 -16.96
CA THR A 44 5.23 -11.61 -16.38
C THR A 44 5.37 -11.54 -14.86
N ASP A 45 5.11 -12.63 -14.16
CA ASP A 45 5.24 -12.70 -12.69
C ASP A 45 6.65 -12.29 -12.22
N THR A 46 7.69 -12.69 -12.96
CA THR A 46 9.08 -12.31 -12.66
C THR A 46 9.32 -10.81 -12.81
N GLU A 47 8.78 -10.19 -13.85
CA GLU A 47 8.86 -8.73 -14.04
C GLU A 47 8.12 -8.00 -12.91
N ILE A 48 6.91 -8.46 -12.55
CA ILE A 48 6.12 -7.88 -11.46
C ILE A 48 6.89 -7.95 -10.15
N VAL A 49 7.47 -9.10 -9.81
CA VAL A 49 8.26 -9.27 -8.59
C VAL A 49 9.45 -8.31 -8.58
N SER A 50 10.21 -8.23 -9.68
CA SER A 50 11.35 -7.32 -9.79
C SER A 50 10.95 -5.85 -9.63
N ILE A 51 9.84 -5.43 -10.25
CA ILE A 51 9.29 -4.07 -10.12
C ILE A 51 8.88 -3.78 -8.68
N ILE A 52 8.23 -4.73 -7.99
CA ILE A 52 7.78 -4.55 -6.61
C ILE A 52 8.97 -4.47 -5.65
N GLU A 53 10.01 -5.27 -5.84
CA GLU A 53 11.24 -5.21 -5.05
C GLU A 53 11.97 -3.88 -5.23
N GLU A 54 12.07 -3.40 -6.47
CA GLU A 54 12.63 -2.09 -6.79
C GLU A 54 11.82 -0.96 -6.16
N SER A 55 10.49 -0.97 -6.32
CA SER A 55 9.58 -0.01 -5.70
C SER A 55 9.73 -0.02 -4.19
N LYS A 56 9.83 -1.20 -3.56
CA LYS A 56 10.05 -1.32 -2.11
C LYS A 56 11.35 -0.63 -1.69
N ARG A 57 12.46 -0.90 -2.39
CA ARG A 57 13.75 -0.27 -2.08
C ARG A 57 13.69 1.25 -2.21
N LEU A 58 13.15 1.76 -3.31
CA LEU A 58 13.01 3.20 -3.53
C LEU A 58 12.10 3.86 -2.48
N HIS A 59 11.06 3.16 -2.04
CA HIS A 59 10.16 3.63 -1.00
C HIS A 59 10.87 3.78 0.35
N GLU A 60 11.68 2.79 0.73
CA GLU A 60 12.46 2.79 1.97
C GLU A 60 13.55 3.87 1.96
N GLU A 61 14.12 4.16 0.79
CA GLU A 61 15.07 5.26 0.57
C GLU A 61 14.41 6.65 0.48
N GLY A 62 13.07 6.71 0.47
CA GLY A 62 12.31 7.96 0.31
C GLY A 62 12.36 8.57 -1.10
N LYS A 63 12.81 7.82 -2.11
CA LYS A 63 12.95 8.27 -3.49
C LYS A 63 11.63 8.15 -4.27
N TYR A 64 10.59 8.80 -3.76
CA TYR A 64 9.21 8.63 -4.26
C TYR A 64 9.01 9.05 -5.72
N ALA A 65 9.76 10.03 -6.23
CA ALA A 65 9.68 10.43 -7.64
C ALA A 65 10.17 9.33 -8.59
N GLN A 66 11.22 8.60 -8.21
CA GLN A 66 11.74 7.46 -8.98
C GLN A 66 10.81 6.25 -8.85
N GLU A 67 10.30 6.00 -7.64
CA GLU A 67 9.29 4.96 -7.41
C GLU A 67 8.06 5.19 -8.31
N LEU A 68 7.58 6.44 -8.39
CA LEU A 68 6.44 6.81 -9.23
C LEU A 68 6.68 6.51 -10.71
N ASP A 69 7.86 6.88 -11.24
CA ASP A 69 8.22 6.66 -12.66
C ASP A 69 8.20 5.16 -13.02
N ILE A 70 8.82 4.32 -12.18
CA ILE A 70 8.87 2.86 -12.42
C ILE A 70 7.47 2.25 -12.36
N LEU A 71 6.65 2.63 -11.38
CA LEU A 71 5.30 2.10 -11.24
C LEU A 71 4.38 2.54 -12.39
N ILE A 72 4.49 3.79 -12.86
CA ILE A 72 3.73 4.26 -14.03
C ILE A 72 4.13 3.49 -15.28
N LYS A 73 5.43 3.34 -15.56
CA LYS A 73 5.93 2.55 -16.70
C LYS A 73 5.47 1.10 -16.65
N ALA A 74 5.36 0.52 -15.47
CA ALA A 74 4.83 -0.83 -15.32
C ALA A 74 3.34 -0.89 -15.66
N LEU A 75 2.55 0.09 -15.23
CA LEU A 75 1.13 0.17 -15.58
C LEU A 75 0.88 0.57 -17.05
N GLU A 76 1.83 1.19 -17.73
CA GLU A 76 1.76 1.35 -19.19
C GLU A 76 1.76 0.01 -19.92
N ASN A 77 2.26 -1.06 -19.29
CA ASN A 77 2.31 -2.41 -19.84
C ASN A 77 1.16 -3.29 -19.29
N ASP A 78 0.84 -3.17 -18.00
CA ASP A 78 -0.24 -3.91 -17.33
C ASP A 78 -1.11 -2.99 -16.47
N GLU A 79 -2.05 -2.29 -17.13
CA GLU A 79 -2.86 -1.20 -16.54
C GLU A 79 -3.70 -1.62 -15.34
N GLU A 80 -4.07 -2.90 -15.25
CA GLU A 80 -4.98 -3.44 -14.24
C GLU A 80 -4.28 -4.40 -13.27
N ASN A 81 -2.97 -4.24 -13.07
CA ASN A 81 -2.25 -5.07 -12.11
C ASN A 81 -2.49 -4.60 -10.65
N PRO A 82 -3.28 -5.30 -9.82
CA PRO A 82 -3.62 -4.84 -8.48
C PRO A 82 -2.38 -4.68 -7.58
N SER A 83 -1.38 -5.55 -7.75
CA SER A 83 -0.14 -5.56 -6.98
C SER A 83 0.72 -4.33 -7.25
N ILE A 84 0.69 -3.78 -8.47
CA ILE A 84 1.41 -2.56 -8.82
C ILE A 84 0.60 -1.32 -8.44
N ILE A 85 -0.72 -1.34 -8.70
CA ILE A 85 -1.63 -0.23 -8.36
C ILE A 85 -1.60 0.07 -6.85
N VAL A 86 -1.54 -0.95 -5.99
CA VAL A 86 -1.47 -0.75 -4.53
C VAL A 86 -0.16 -0.08 -4.10
N LYS A 87 0.97 -0.40 -4.74
CA LYS A 87 2.25 0.28 -4.49
C LYS A 87 2.21 1.72 -4.99
N LEU A 88 1.59 1.96 -6.15
CA LEU A 88 1.39 3.31 -6.67
C LEU A 88 0.56 4.17 -5.70
N GLY A 89 -0.51 3.62 -5.16
CA GLY A 89 -1.30 4.29 -4.12
C GLY A 89 -0.46 4.65 -2.89
N ARG A 90 0.41 3.74 -2.44
CA ARG A 90 1.33 3.99 -1.32
C ARG A 90 2.32 5.11 -1.63
N CYS A 91 2.89 5.12 -2.84
CA CYS A 91 3.76 6.19 -3.31
C CYS A 91 3.03 7.55 -3.34
N TYR A 92 1.82 7.62 -3.91
CA TYR A 92 1.01 8.84 -3.90
C TYR A 92 0.71 9.36 -2.49
N ARG A 93 0.46 8.47 -1.52
CA ARG A 93 0.28 8.88 -0.12
C ARG A 93 1.53 9.55 0.44
N CYS A 94 2.71 9.02 0.16
CA CYS A 94 3.99 9.61 0.59
C CYS A 94 4.32 10.92 -0.13
N LEU A 95 3.85 11.09 -1.37
CA LEU A 95 3.89 12.35 -2.11
C LEU A 95 2.82 13.37 -1.67
N ASN A 96 2.12 13.11 -0.56
CA ASN A 96 1.05 13.96 -0.04
C ASN A 96 -0.13 14.16 -1.03
N LEU A 97 -0.44 13.12 -1.81
CA LEU A 97 -1.56 13.07 -2.77
C LEU A 97 -2.60 12.03 -2.32
N PRO A 98 -3.26 12.21 -1.16
CA PRO A 98 -4.11 11.17 -0.56
C PRO A 98 -5.37 10.85 -1.39
N ASN A 99 -5.87 11.78 -2.21
CA ASN A 99 -7.02 11.51 -3.09
C ASN A 99 -6.67 10.50 -4.19
N LYS A 100 -5.55 10.71 -4.88
CA LYS A 100 -5.02 9.75 -5.87
C LYS A 100 -4.72 8.39 -5.23
N ALA A 101 -4.15 8.40 -4.02
CA ALA A 101 -3.92 7.17 -3.28
C ALA A 101 -5.22 6.39 -3.01
N MET A 102 -6.29 7.08 -2.59
CA MET A 102 -7.61 6.46 -2.38
C MET A 102 -8.19 5.89 -3.68
N GLU A 103 -8.02 6.57 -4.81
CA GLU A 103 -8.45 6.06 -6.12
C GLU A 103 -7.71 4.76 -6.48
N CYS A 104 -6.37 4.72 -6.30
CA CYS A 104 -5.60 3.50 -6.50
C CYS A 104 -6.09 2.36 -5.61
N TYR A 105 -6.29 2.60 -4.30
CA TYR A 105 -6.73 1.55 -3.39
C TYR A 105 -8.13 1.04 -3.69
N LYS A 106 -9.07 1.91 -4.05
CA LYS A 106 -10.40 1.50 -4.51
C LYS A 106 -10.29 0.65 -5.77
N ARG A 107 -9.48 1.07 -6.75
CA ARG A 107 -9.27 0.30 -7.98
C ARG A 107 -8.64 -1.06 -7.70
N THR A 108 -7.64 -1.13 -6.82
CA THR A 108 -7.07 -2.40 -6.35
C THR A 108 -8.14 -3.31 -5.77
N LEU A 109 -9.05 -2.79 -4.95
CA LEU A 109 -10.11 -3.58 -4.32
C LEU A 109 -11.24 -4.00 -5.27
N GLU A 110 -11.48 -3.25 -6.35
CA GLU A 110 -12.35 -3.66 -7.45
C GLU A 110 -11.78 -4.87 -8.20
N LEU A 111 -10.44 -4.90 -8.38
CA LEU A 111 -9.72 -5.96 -9.10
C LEU A 111 -9.41 -7.17 -8.20
N ASN A 112 -9.07 -6.91 -6.95
CA ASN A 112 -8.76 -7.91 -5.93
C ASN A 112 -9.33 -7.49 -4.56
N PRO A 113 -10.54 -7.96 -4.21
CA PRO A 113 -11.19 -7.64 -2.94
C PRO A 113 -10.45 -8.17 -1.69
N TYR A 114 -9.47 -9.06 -1.87
CA TYR A 114 -8.70 -9.68 -0.78
C TYR A 114 -7.35 -9.00 -0.53
N GLU A 115 -7.08 -7.85 -1.17
CA GLU A 115 -5.85 -7.10 -0.95
C GLU A 115 -5.89 -6.35 0.39
N GLY A 116 -5.47 -7.02 1.46
CA GLY A 116 -5.45 -6.46 2.81
C GLY A 116 -4.64 -5.16 2.93
N THR A 117 -3.55 -5.03 2.16
CA THR A 117 -2.70 -3.83 2.16
C THR A 117 -3.43 -2.60 1.65
N ALA A 118 -4.38 -2.75 0.72
CA ALA A 118 -5.18 -1.63 0.23
C ALA A 118 -6.10 -1.09 1.34
N TYR A 119 -6.77 -1.97 2.09
CA TYR A 119 -7.60 -1.58 3.23
C TYR A 119 -6.80 -0.88 4.33
N THR A 120 -5.65 -1.42 4.75
CA THR A 120 -4.85 -0.80 5.83
C THR A 120 -4.29 0.56 5.43
N ASN A 121 -3.94 0.75 4.15
CA ASN A 121 -3.53 2.06 3.65
C ASN A 121 -4.70 3.05 3.55
N MET A 122 -5.90 2.62 3.14
CA MET A 122 -7.11 3.45 3.23
C MET A 122 -7.39 3.85 4.68
N GLY A 123 -7.25 2.91 5.63
CA GLY A 123 -7.37 3.19 7.07
C GLY A 123 -6.39 4.26 7.54
N THR A 124 -5.16 4.23 7.02
CA THR A 124 -4.13 5.25 7.31
C THR A 124 -4.55 6.63 6.79
N ILE A 125 -5.14 6.71 5.60
CA ILE A 125 -5.66 7.97 5.06
C ILE A 125 -6.82 8.49 5.91
N HIS A 126 -7.74 7.60 6.34
CA HIS A 126 -8.82 7.97 7.23
C HIS A 126 -8.32 8.45 8.60
N LEU A 127 -7.27 7.83 9.16
CA LEU A 127 -6.62 8.32 10.38
C LEU A 127 -6.07 9.73 10.23
N LEU A 128 -5.37 10.01 9.13
CA LEU A 128 -4.81 11.34 8.85
C LEU A 128 -5.92 12.40 8.72
N ARG A 129 -7.11 11.99 8.28
CA ARG A 129 -8.32 12.82 8.21
C ARG A 129 -9.12 12.88 9.52
N GLN A 130 -8.67 12.18 10.57
CA GLN A 130 -9.36 12.02 11.85
C GLN A 130 -10.73 11.33 11.75
N ASN A 131 -10.97 10.59 10.66
CA ASN A 131 -12.17 9.78 10.46
C ASN A 131 -11.96 8.42 11.15
N TYR A 132 -12.00 8.40 12.49
CA TYR A 132 -11.57 7.25 13.27
C TYR A 132 -12.46 6.02 13.09
N ILE A 133 -13.77 6.21 12.84
CA ILE A 133 -14.72 5.10 12.63
C ILE A 133 -14.40 4.38 11.31
N GLU A 134 -14.24 5.13 10.23
CA GLU A 134 -13.88 4.61 8.92
C GLU A 134 -12.49 3.99 8.93
N ALA A 135 -11.54 4.62 9.62
CA ALA A 135 -10.21 4.06 9.82
C ALA A 135 -10.27 2.69 10.49
N ALA A 136 -11.02 2.57 11.59
CA ALA A 136 -11.20 1.30 12.30
C ALA A 136 -11.77 0.20 11.40
N LYS A 137 -12.84 0.50 10.66
CA LYS A 137 -13.45 -0.46 9.70
C LYS A 137 -12.45 -0.93 8.65
N CYS A 138 -11.68 -0.01 8.07
CA CYS A 138 -10.65 -0.33 7.09
C CYS A 138 -9.54 -1.21 7.69
N TYR A 139 -9.07 -0.89 8.90
CA TYR A 139 -8.04 -1.71 9.55
C TYR A 139 -8.55 -3.10 9.93
N GLU A 140 -9.76 -3.22 10.47
CA GLU A 140 -10.37 -4.51 10.80
C GLU A 140 -10.47 -5.41 9.55
N GLN A 141 -10.93 -4.84 8.43
CA GLN A 141 -11.00 -5.59 7.18
C GLN A 141 -9.61 -5.98 6.68
N GLY A 142 -8.65 -5.05 6.65
CA GLY A 142 -7.29 -5.32 6.19
C GLY A 142 -6.55 -6.34 7.05
N LEU A 143 -6.62 -6.22 8.37
CA LEU A 143 -5.97 -7.13 9.32
C LEU A 143 -6.59 -8.54 9.32
N SER A 144 -7.85 -8.70 8.87
CA SER A 144 -8.44 -10.04 8.69
C SER A 144 -7.91 -10.77 7.44
N LEU A 145 -7.27 -10.05 6.52
CA LEU A 145 -6.74 -10.55 5.25
C LEU A 145 -5.21 -10.71 5.24
N ILE A 146 -4.50 -10.09 6.18
CA ILE A 146 -3.04 -10.14 6.28
C ILE A 146 -2.63 -11.22 7.30
N ASP A 147 -1.69 -12.08 6.91
CA ASP A 147 -1.10 -13.06 7.84
C ASP A 147 -0.32 -12.36 8.95
N LYS A 148 -0.51 -12.80 10.20
CA LYS A 148 0.25 -12.31 11.37
C LYS A 148 1.77 -12.59 11.27
N ALA A 149 2.18 -13.51 10.40
CA ALA A 149 3.59 -13.74 10.07
C ALA A 149 4.20 -12.58 9.26
N ASP A 150 3.38 -11.79 8.56
CA ASP A 150 3.84 -10.61 7.83
C ASP A 150 4.11 -9.44 8.80
N PHE A 151 5.23 -8.77 8.62
CA PHE A 151 5.56 -7.57 9.39
C PHE A 151 4.56 -6.43 9.16
N ASP A 152 3.98 -6.33 7.95
CA ASP A 152 2.99 -5.30 7.61
C ASP A 152 1.73 -5.41 8.49
N TYR A 153 1.41 -6.61 9.00
CA TYR A 153 0.35 -6.80 9.99
C TYR A 153 0.59 -5.94 11.24
N TRP A 154 1.80 -6.00 11.79
CA TRP A 154 2.15 -5.34 13.05
C TRP A 154 2.26 -3.83 12.90
N VAL A 155 2.66 -3.36 11.72
CA VAL A 155 2.60 -1.94 11.35
C VAL A 155 1.15 -1.45 11.31
N ALA A 156 0.26 -2.19 10.62
CA ALA A 156 -1.15 -1.84 10.53
C ALA A 156 -1.86 -1.92 11.89
N ASN A 157 -1.56 -2.94 12.71
CA ASN A 157 -2.10 -3.10 14.06
C ASN A 157 -1.71 -1.92 14.98
N ALA A 158 -0.47 -1.46 14.90
CA ALA A 158 -0.02 -0.29 15.65
C ALA A 158 -0.74 0.98 15.19
N ASN A 159 -0.93 1.19 13.88
CA ASN A 159 -1.67 2.34 13.38
C ASN A 159 -3.16 2.28 13.77
N TYR A 160 -3.78 1.08 13.68
CA TYR A 160 -5.16 0.86 14.10
C TYR A 160 -5.38 1.21 15.57
N ALA A 161 -4.39 0.95 16.44
CA ALA A 161 -4.45 1.34 17.85
C ALA A 161 -4.74 2.84 18.06
N VAL A 162 -4.30 3.71 17.14
CA VAL A 162 -4.65 5.15 17.19
C VAL A 162 -6.16 5.34 17.05
N ALA A 163 -6.82 4.68 16.08
CA ALA A 163 -8.27 4.74 15.94
C ALA A 163 -8.97 4.19 17.19
N VAL A 164 -8.53 3.03 17.69
CA VAL A 164 -9.10 2.37 18.88
C VAL A 164 -9.04 3.28 20.11
N ALA A 165 -7.91 3.95 20.34
CA ALA A 165 -7.77 4.91 21.43
C ALA A 165 -8.72 6.10 21.28
N ARG A 166 -8.79 6.67 20.07
CA ARG A 166 -9.62 7.84 19.75
C ARG A 166 -11.12 7.53 19.80
N LEU A 167 -11.51 6.27 19.61
CA LEU A 167 -12.86 5.77 19.78
C LEU A 167 -13.20 5.42 21.24
N GLY A 168 -12.30 5.69 22.19
CA GLY A 168 -12.58 5.60 23.63
C GLY A 168 -12.00 4.36 24.32
N ASN A 169 -11.13 3.58 23.67
CA ASN A 169 -10.49 2.41 24.28
C ASN A 169 -8.95 2.51 24.28
N PRO A 170 -8.35 3.46 25.05
CA PRO A 170 -6.91 3.65 25.11
C PRO A 170 -6.17 2.47 25.74
N GLN A 171 -6.81 1.67 26.58
CA GLN A 171 -6.21 0.48 27.21
C GLN A 171 -5.95 -0.61 26.15
N LYS A 172 -6.97 -0.96 25.36
CA LYS A 172 -6.82 -1.92 24.25
C LYS A 172 -5.80 -1.41 23.23
N ALA A 173 -5.80 -0.12 22.93
CA ALA A 173 -4.81 0.48 22.04
C ALA A 173 -3.37 0.32 22.58
N GLU A 174 -3.13 0.52 23.88
CA GLU A 174 -1.81 0.30 24.48
C GLU A 174 -1.38 -1.18 24.38
N GLU A 175 -2.29 -2.13 24.58
CA GLU A 175 -2.02 -3.56 24.40
C GLU A 175 -1.60 -3.87 22.96
N MET A 176 -2.35 -3.36 21.98
CA MET A 176 -2.05 -3.53 20.56
C MET A 176 -0.67 -2.97 20.18
N ILE A 177 -0.32 -1.79 20.71
CA ILE A 177 1.00 -1.18 20.48
C ILE A 177 2.12 -2.05 21.05
N ARG A 178 1.95 -2.56 22.27
CA ARG A 178 2.94 -3.46 22.91
C ARG A 178 3.09 -4.77 22.16
N GLU A 179 1.99 -5.34 21.69
CA GLU A 179 2.01 -6.55 20.88
C GLU A 179 2.81 -6.31 19.59
N SER A 180 2.54 -5.21 18.88
CA SER A 180 3.31 -4.82 17.69
C SER A 180 4.80 -4.59 18.02
N GLU A 181 5.14 -3.95 19.14
CA GLU A 181 6.54 -3.75 19.58
C GLU A 181 7.26 -5.08 19.83
N SER A 182 6.58 -6.06 20.44
CA SER A 182 7.13 -7.41 20.66
C SER A 182 7.46 -8.14 19.35
N ARG A 183 6.89 -7.68 18.23
CA ARG A 183 7.05 -8.22 16.87
C ARG A 183 7.99 -7.39 16.00
N GLY A 184 8.71 -6.43 16.61
CA GLY A 184 9.74 -5.64 15.97
C GLY A 184 9.28 -4.28 15.44
N TYR A 185 8.03 -3.88 15.68
CA TYR A 185 7.59 -2.52 15.36
C TYR A 185 8.30 -1.49 16.25
N LYS A 186 9.02 -0.54 15.65
CA LYS A 186 9.92 0.37 16.39
C LYS A 186 9.30 1.72 16.79
N ASN A 187 8.16 2.10 16.20
CA ASN A 187 7.63 3.45 16.30
C ASN A 187 6.53 3.61 17.37
N GLY A 188 6.47 2.72 18.37
CA GLY A 188 5.37 2.69 19.33
C GLY A 188 5.23 3.97 20.18
N GLN A 189 6.32 4.69 20.47
CA GLN A 189 6.23 5.99 21.17
C GLN A 189 5.49 7.05 20.32
N ALA A 190 5.78 7.12 19.02
CA ALA A 190 5.11 8.05 18.11
C ALA A 190 3.61 7.73 18.01
N VAL A 191 3.27 6.44 17.90
CA VAL A 191 1.88 5.96 17.86
C VAL A 191 1.13 6.30 19.15
N ARG A 192 1.73 6.08 20.33
CA ARG A 192 1.14 6.46 21.62
C ARG A 192 0.81 7.96 21.68
N LYS A 193 1.73 8.80 21.20
CA LYS A 193 1.49 10.25 21.11
C LYS A 193 0.31 10.57 20.19
N MET A 194 0.23 9.95 19.01
CA MET A 194 -0.91 10.12 18.10
C MET A 194 -2.23 9.63 18.71
N ALA A 195 -2.18 8.53 19.45
CA ALA A 195 -3.30 7.94 20.17
C ALA A 195 -3.75 8.76 21.40
N GLY A 196 -2.96 9.76 21.85
CA GLY A 196 -3.22 10.49 23.08
C GLY A 196 -2.96 9.66 24.35
N ILE A 197 -2.22 8.55 24.23
CA ILE A 197 -1.83 7.67 25.32
C ILE A 197 -0.49 8.18 25.85
N GLU A 198 -0.53 9.30 26.57
CA GLU A 198 0.66 9.73 27.31
C GLU A 198 0.75 8.94 28.61
N LYS A 199 1.97 8.49 28.96
CA LYS A 199 2.25 8.08 30.33
C LYS A 199 2.02 9.32 31.20
N ARG A 200 0.85 9.42 31.83
CA ARG A 200 0.71 10.27 33.03
C ARG A 200 1.68 9.68 34.03
N SER A 201 2.88 10.25 34.10
CA SER A 201 3.80 9.96 35.20
C SER A 201 3.10 10.50 36.44
N TRP A 202 2.31 9.64 37.08
CA TRP A 202 1.69 9.89 38.37
C TRP A 202 2.77 10.35 39.38
N PHE A 203 3.98 9.82 39.24
CA PHE A 203 5.18 10.28 39.92
C PHE A 203 5.59 11.72 39.60
N SER A 204 5.49 12.20 38.35
CA SER A 204 5.81 13.62 38.04
C SER A 204 4.83 14.61 38.70
N LYS A 205 3.53 14.26 38.78
CA LYS A 205 2.51 15.09 39.43
C LYS A 205 2.62 15.06 40.95
N ILE A 206 2.96 13.92 41.52
CA ILE A 206 3.21 13.79 42.96
C ILE A 206 4.52 14.48 43.35
N TRP A 207 5.57 14.31 42.55
CA TRP A 207 6.87 14.93 42.82
C TRP A 207 6.81 16.46 42.71
N SER A 208 6.02 17.03 41.78
CA SER A 208 5.73 18.48 41.77
C SER A 208 4.84 18.95 42.91
N ALA A 209 3.98 18.07 43.48
CA ALA A 209 3.14 18.40 44.63
C ALA A 209 3.90 18.32 45.96
N PHE A 210 4.98 17.53 46.04
CA PHE A 210 5.82 17.39 47.24
C PHE A 210 6.99 18.40 47.30
N ASN A 211 7.38 19.06 46.21
CA ASN A 211 8.52 19.99 46.15
C ASN A 211 8.15 21.49 46.29
N ILE A 212 7.00 21.84 46.88
CA ILE A 212 6.61 23.24 47.10
C ILE A 212 6.99 23.76 48.51
N HIS A 213 7.44 22.90 49.44
CA HIS A 213 7.75 23.30 50.84
C HIS A 213 9.09 22.77 51.39
N SER A 214 10.21 23.14 50.76
CA SER A 214 11.54 23.07 51.39
C SER A 214 12.49 24.08 50.77
#